data_AF-A0A0F9NUZ9-F1
#
_entry.id   AF-A0A0F9NUZ9-F1
#
_cell.length_a   1.000
_cell.length_b   1.000
_cell.length_c   1.000
_cell.angle_alpha   90.00
_cell.angle_beta   90.00
_cell.angle_gamma   90.00
#
_symmetry.space_group_name_H-M   'P 1'
#
loop_
_entity.id
_entity.type
_entity.pdbx_description
1 polymer ?
#
loop_
_entity_poly.entity_id
_entity_poly.type
_entity_poly.pdbx_seq_one_letter_code
_entity_poly.pdbx_strand_id
1 'polypeptide(L)'
;MTISDEKNPDQKFIRATEILTGAKPGTKLPEELVGIIKIAVGDDNADFLEAFAEKTSFTMEQLKESLKNKGIELTEDEILAKVDFLAKNGVMMDQPTAQGVTIYRTLGIARIFDYIFMRDVDADDDKIKSLAKLQHDWMQKRRERVQNKYDGYASTIDKVRPIDRTILSSYENQSTGDDIEVVVDETIELPQETILPSQSV
;
A
#
# COMPACT_ATOMS: atom_id res chain seq x y z
N MET A 1 2.47 -22.50 26.17
CA MET A 1 3.90 -22.62 26.50
C MET A 1 4.64 -21.81 25.46
N THR A 2 4.73 -20.50 25.69
CA THR A 2 5.23 -19.50 24.74
C THR A 2 6.72 -19.32 25.02
N ILE A 3 7.54 -19.85 24.13
CA ILE A 3 8.99 -19.68 24.17
C ILE A 3 9.29 -18.30 23.57
N SER A 4 9.73 -17.39 24.44
CA SER A 4 10.49 -16.15 24.24
C SER A 4 10.47 -15.51 22.84
N ASP A 5 9.72 -14.41 22.72
CA ASP A 5 9.78 -13.39 21.65
C ASP A 5 11.03 -12.47 21.75
N GLU A 6 12.16 -12.99 22.26
CA GLU A 6 13.43 -12.25 22.24
C GLU A 6 14.34 -12.77 21.12
N LYS A 7 14.48 -11.94 20.08
CA LYS A 7 15.53 -11.92 19.02
C LYS A 7 15.23 -12.63 17.70
N ASN A 8 14.14 -12.26 17.02
CA ASN A 8 14.19 -12.19 15.55
C ASN A 8 14.41 -10.71 15.14
N PRO A 9 15.59 -10.34 14.59
CA PRO A 9 15.85 -8.95 14.16
C PRO A 9 14.86 -8.48 13.07
N ASP A 10 14.20 -9.42 12.39
CA ASP A 10 13.22 -9.12 11.36
C ASP A 10 11.79 -8.94 11.88
N GLN A 11 11.55 -9.08 13.20
CA GLN A 11 10.20 -9.00 13.78
C GLN A 11 9.51 -7.66 13.48
N LYS A 12 10.24 -6.54 13.58
CA LYS A 12 9.74 -5.20 13.24
C LYS A 12 9.35 -5.09 11.76
N PHE A 13 10.03 -5.80 10.87
CA PHE A 13 9.74 -5.80 9.44
C PHE A 13 8.57 -6.72 9.07
N ILE A 14 8.44 -7.87 9.73
CA ILE A 14 7.25 -8.71 9.65
C ILE A 14 6.04 -7.87 10.04
N ARG A 15 6.15 -7.15 11.16
CA ARG A 15 5.11 -6.32 11.69
C ARG A 15 4.74 -5.14 10.77
N ALA A 16 5.73 -4.42 10.26
CA ALA A 16 5.53 -3.40 9.22
C ALA A 16 4.81 -3.97 7.98
N THR A 17 5.16 -5.19 7.57
CA THR A 17 4.52 -5.86 6.44
C THR A 17 3.05 -6.18 6.71
N GLU A 18 2.70 -6.61 7.92
CA GLU A 18 1.30 -6.81 8.31
C GLU A 18 0.49 -5.52 8.20
N ILE A 19 1.04 -4.41 8.69
CA ILE A 19 0.39 -3.10 8.67
C ILE A 19 0.15 -2.65 7.23
N LEU A 20 1.15 -2.75 6.35
CA LEU A 20 1.06 -2.31 4.95
C LEU A 20 0.21 -3.24 4.07
N THR A 21 0.03 -4.50 4.46
CA THR A 21 -0.88 -5.45 3.77
C THR A 21 -2.29 -5.46 4.33
N GLY A 22 -2.51 -4.88 5.52
CA GLY A 22 -3.74 -5.07 6.28
C GLY A 22 -3.91 -6.52 6.80
N ALA A 23 -2.83 -7.31 6.86
CA ALA A 23 -2.87 -8.65 7.41
C ALA A 23 -3.02 -8.61 8.94
N LYS A 24 -3.65 -9.66 9.49
CA LYS A 24 -3.77 -9.77 10.96
C LYS A 24 -2.39 -10.06 11.59
N PRO A 25 -2.14 -9.60 12.82
CA PRO A 25 -0.94 -9.96 13.56
C PRO A 25 -0.73 -11.49 13.64
N GLY A 26 0.49 -11.95 13.38
CA GLY A 26 0.87 -13.37 13.35
C GLY A 26 0.55 -14.08 12.04
N THR A 27 0.13 -13.37 10.99
CA THR A 27 -0.08 -13.96 9.67
C THR A 27 1.25 -14.42 9.08
N LYS A 28 1.30 -15.65 8.56
CA LYS A 28 2.49 -16.12 7.83
C LYS A 28 2.63 -15.37 6.51
N LEU A 29 3.57 -14.43 6.47
CA LEU A 29 3.87 -13.62 5.30
C LEU A 29 4.97 -14.25 4.42
N PRO A 30 4.97 -14.02 3.10
CA PRO A 30 6.07 -14.41 2.24
C PRO A 30 7.38 -13.71 2.64
N GLU A 31 8.48 -14.44 2.68
CA GLU A 31 9.80 -13.91 3.03
C GLU A 31 10.25 -12.80 2.09
N GLU A 32 9.91 -12.89 0.80
CA GLU A 32 10.24 -11.87 -0.19
C GLU A 32 9.57 -10.55 0.13
N LEU A 33 8.33 -10.63 0.60
CA LEU A 33 7.55 -9.45 0.92
C LEU A 33 8.14 -8.73 2.14
N VAL A 34 8.57 -9.48 3.15
CA VAL A 34 9.27 -8.92 4.31
C VAL A 34 10.60 -8.30 3.87
N GLY A 35 11.33 -8.94 2.95
CA GLY A 35 12.57 -8.40 2.37
C GLY A 35 12.36 -7.09 1.62
N ILE A 36 11.29 -6.98 0.82
CA ILE A 36 10.90 -5.74 0.12
C ILE A 36 10.64 -4.62 1.14
N ILE A 37 9.86 -4.91 2.18
CA ILE A 37 9.54 -3.94 3.23
C ILE A 37 10.81 -3.51 3.98
N LYS A 38 11.73 -4.44 4.25
CA LYS A 38 13.02 -4.12 4.90
C LYS A 38 13.82 -3.09 4.12
N ILE A 39 13.89 -3.23 2.79
CA ILE A 39 14.59 -2.27 1.92
C ILE A 39 13.84 -0.93 1.86
N ALA A 40 12.52 -0.97 1.62
CA ALA A 40 11.72 0.23 1.36
C ALA A 40 11.50 1.09 2.62
N VAL A 41 11.37 0.45 3.78
CA VAL A 41 11.13 1.13 5.06
C VAL A 41 12.45 1.50 5.74
N GLY A 42 13.49 0.67 5.62
CA GLY A 42 14.74 0.86 6.32
C GLY A 42 14.64 0.61 7.83
N ASP A 43 15.78 0.33 8.46
CA ASP A 43 15.84 -0.09 9.85
C ASP A 43 15.28 0.93 10.85
N ASP A 44 15.51 2.21 10.60
CA ASP A 44 15.16 3.30 11.53
C ASP A 44 13.68 3.69 11.49
N ASN A 45 12.92 3.21 10.49
CA ASN A 45 11.53 3.63 10.28
C ASN A 45 10.51 2.50 10.44
N ALA A 46 10.95 1.26 10.70
CA ALA A 46 10.04 0.13 10.83
C ALA A 46 9.03 0.31 11.97
N ASP A 47 9.50 0.72 13.14
CA ASP A 47 8.64 0.90 14.33
C ASP A 47 7.70 2.10 14.19
N PHE A 48 8.06 3.10 13.36
CA PHE A 48 7.19 4.25 13.08
C PHE A 48 5.86 3.83 12.43
N LEU A 49 5.83 2.72 11.70
CA LEU A 49 4.61 2.22 11.06
C LEU A 49 3.58 1.70 12.06
N GLU A 50 3.94 1.42 13.32
CA GLU A 50 2.97 1.03 14.36
C GLU A 50 1.89 2.08 14.61
N ALA A 51 2.20 3.36 14.37
CA ALA A 51 1.20 4.42 14.43
C ALA A 51 0.02 4.17 13.46
N PHE A 52 0.23 3.38 12.42
CA PHE A 52 -0.73 3.09 11.36
C PHE A 52 -1.40 1.72 11.48
N ALA A 53 -1.18 0.99 12.57
CA ALA A 53 -1.71 -0.37 12.75
C ALA A 53 -3.25 -0.43 12.75
N GLU A 54 -3.92 0.61 13.24
CA GLU A 54 -5.39 0.65 13.38
C GLU A 54 -6.05 1.54 12.34
N LYS A 55 -5.32 2.55 11.84
CA LYS A 55 -5.81 3.53 10.87
C LYS A 55 -4.68 3.90 9.91
N THR A 56 -4.98 4.02 8.63
CA THR A 56 -3.98 4.24 7.59
C THR A 56 -3.71 5.71 7.28
N SER A 57 -4.39 6.66 7.94
CA SER A 57 -4.28 8.09 7.61
C SER A 57 -4.48 9.00 8.82
N PHE A 58 -3.63 10.01 8.96
CA PHE A 58 -3.63 10.93 10.11
C PHE A 58 -3.29 12.36 9.68
N THR A 59 -3.79 13.34 10.44
CA THR A 59 -3.18 14.67 10.51
C THR A 59 -1.92 14.62 11.39
N MET A 60 -1.08 15.67 11.38
CA MET A 60 0.12 15.73 12.24
C MET A 60 -0.23 15.50 13.73
N GLU A 61 -1.25 16.18 14.24
CA GLU A 61 -1.67 16.06 15.65
C GLU A 61 -2.14 14.64 15.99
N GLN A 62 -2.93 14.01 15.10
CA GLN A 62 -3.37 12.63 15.32
C GLN A 62 -2.21 11.63 15.20
N LEU A 63 -1.23 11.90 14.35
CA LEU A 63 -0.05 11.06 14.19
C LEU A 63 0.82 11.09 15.46
N LYS A 64 1.07 12.29 16.01
CA LYS A 64 1.77 12.46 17.30
C LYS A 64 1.05 11.73 18.43
N GLU A 65 -0.28 11.86 18.50
CA GLU A 65 -1.08 11.15 19.49
C GLU A 65 -0.98 9.62 19.33
N SER A 66 -1.09 9.11 18.10
CA SER A 66 -0.96 7.68 17.81
C SER A 66 0.43 7.15 18.21
N LEU A 67 1.50 7.86 17.84
CA LEU A 67 2.87 7.50 18.22
C LEU A 67 3.04 7.46 19.74
N LYS A 68 2.54 8.48 20.44
CA LYS A 68 2.58 8.54 21.90
C LYS A 68 1.85 7.35 22.54
N ASN A 69 0.69 6.97 22.01
CA ASN A 69 -0.07 5.81 22.48
C ASN A 69 0.66 4.48 22.25
N LYS A 70 1.58 4.42 21.27
CA LYS A 70 2.47 3.28 21.03
C LYS A 70 3.80 3.38 21.81
N GLY A 71 3.97 4.39 22.66
CA GLY A 71 5.19 4.62 23.43
C GLY A 71 6.37 5.13 22.60
N ILE A 72 6.10 5.71 21.42
CA ILE A 72 7.08 6.28 20.53
C ILE A 72 7.04 7.80 20.69
N GLU A 73 8.09 8.37 21.28
CA GLU A 73 8.25 9.81 21.41
C GLU A 73 9.18 10.31 20.31
N LEU A 74 8.65 11.17 19.44
CA LEU A 74 9.39 11.83 18.37
C LEU A 74 8.99 13.30 18.34
N THR A 75 9.96 14.15 18.07
CA THR A 75 9.72 15.55 17.71
C THR A 75 9.06 15.64 16.33
N GLU A 76 8.44 16.77 16.04
CA GLU A 76 7.81 16.99 14.73
C GLU A 76 8.83 16.90 13.58
N ASP A 77 10.04 17.44 13.77
CA ASP A 77 11.11 17.37 12.78
C ASP A 77 11.56 15.92 12.51
N GLU A 78 11.63 15.08 13.55
CA GLU A 78 11.94 13.66 13.39
C GLU A 78 10.82 12.92 12.66
N ILE A 79 9.55 13.25 12.95
CA ILE A 79 8.40 12.69 12.23
C ILE A 79 8.50 13.06 10.75
N LEU A 80 8.74 14.33 10.43
CA LEU A 80 8.84 14.81 9.05
C LEU A 80 10.01 14.16 8.31
N ALA A 81 11.16 13.96 8.97
CA ALA A 81 12.29 13.26 8.37
C ALA A 81 11.95 11.79 8.02
N LYS A 82 11.22 11.10 8.91
CA LYS A 82 10.74 9.74 8.64
C LYS A 82 9.71 9.71 7.52
N VAL A 83 8.78 10.66 7.50
CA VAL A 83 7.77 10.80 6.44
C VAL A 83 8.43 11.03 5.09
N ASP A 84 9.39 11.95 4.98
CA ASP A 84 10.10 12.24 3.73
C ASP A 84 10.83 10.99 3.20
N PHE A 85 11.52 10.27 4.08
CA PHE A 85 12.17 9.00 3.70
C PHE A 85 11.15 7.98 3.17
N LEU A 86 10.06 7.75 3.90
CA LEU A 86 9.05 6.76 3.55
C LEU A 86 8.26 7.15 2.29
N ALA A 87 8.04 8.44 2.07
CA ALA A 87 7.38 8.97 0.89
C ALA A 87 8.24 8.79 -0.37
N LYS A 88 9.54 9.06 -0.29
CA LYS A 88 10.49 8.81 -1.40
C LYS A 88 10.55 7.35 -1.84
N ASN A 89 10.23 6.43 -0.94
CA ASN A 89 10.21 4.98 -1.18
C ASN A 89 8.79 4.43 -1.47
N GLY A 90 7.77 5.29 -1.60
CA GLY A 90 6.40 4.87 -1.91
C GLY A 90 5.69 4.08 -0.81
N VAL A 91 6.19 4.14 0.42
CA VAL A 91 5.57 3.50 1.59
C VAL A 91 4.43 4.37 2.12
N MET A 92 4.54 5.70 2.00
CA MET A 92 3.51 6.63 2.44
C MET A 92 3.42 7.87 1.53
N MET A 93 2.44 8.72 1.79
CA MET A 93 2.26 10.01 1.13
C MET A 93 1.88 11.08 2.15
N ASP A 94 2.27 12.32 1.88
CA ASP A 94 1.90 13.54 2.59
C ASP A 94 1.16 14.47 1.64
N GLN A 95 -0.17 14.54 1.77
CA GLN A 95 -1.01 15.32 0.86
C GLN A 95 -1.64 16.51 1.58
N PRO A 96 -1.39 17.76 1.15
CA PRO A 96 -2.11 18.91 1.66
C PRO A 96 -3.56 18.88 1.15
N THR A 97 -4.51 19.21 2.03
CA THR A 97 -5.91 19.44 1.63
C THR A 97 -6.12 20.87 1.15
N ALA A 98 -7.27 21.14 0.53
CA ALA A 98 -7.68 22.49 0.13
C ALA A 98 -7.73 23.47 1.32
N GLN A 99 -7.91 22.96 2.54
CA GLN A 99 -7.93 23.74 3.78
C GLN A 99 -6.53 23.93 4.39
N GLY A 100 -5.46 23.47 3.73
CA GLY A 100 -4.08 23.63 4.18
C GLY A 100 -3.62 22.64 5.25
N VAL A 101 -4.42 21.59 5.54
CA VAL A 101 -4.05 20.54 6.49
C VAL A 101 -3.38 19.39 5.74
N THR A 102 -2.19 18.96 6.16
CA THR A 102 -1.51 17.80 5.56
C THR A 102 -2.02 16.50 6.16
N ILE A 103 -2.35 15.55 5.29
CA ILE A 103 -2.72 14.17 5.63
C ILE A 103 -1.56 13.23 5.30
N TYR A 104 -1.09 12.53 6.31
CA TYR A 104 -0.07 11.48 6.22
C TYR A 104 -0.75 10.13 6.11
N ARG A 105 -0.49 9.38 5.02
CA ARG A 105 -1.17 8.11 4.74
C ARG A 105 -0.21 7.03 4.28
N THR A 106 -0.33 5.83 4.84
CA THR A 106 0.36 4.64 4.33
C THR A 106 -0.22 4.19 2.98
N LEU A 107 0.66 3.77 2.10
CA LEU A 107 0.32 3.22 0.79
C LEU A 107 0.42 1.69 0.82
N GLY A 108 -0.33 1.04 -0.05
CA GLY A 108 -0.18 -0.39 -0.26
C GLY A 108 1.14 -0.71 -0.95
N ILE A 109 1.68 -1.91 -0.69
CA ILE A 109 2.98 -2.38 -1.23
C ILE A 109 3.16 -2.18 -2.74
N ALA A 110 2.10 -2.27 -3.53
CA ALA A 110 2.20 -2.04 -4.98
C ALA A 110 2.83 -0.68 -5.31
N ARG A 111 2.59 0.34 -4.49
CA ARG A 111 3.13 1.70 -4.67
C ARG A 111 4.63 1.82 -4.41
N ILE A 112 5.21 0.93 -3.60
CA ILE A 112 6.66 0.90 -3.37
C ILE A 112 7.39 0.71 -4.70
N PHE A 113 6.88 -0.18 -5.55
CA PHE A 113 7.47 -0.44 -6.86
C PHE A 113 7.28 0.73 -7.82
N ASP A 114 6.09 1.35 -7.84
CA ASP A 114 5.83 2.54 -8.67
C ASP A 114 6.85 3.65 -8.32
N TYR A 115 7.03 3.96 -7.03
CA TYR A 115 7.90 5.06 -6.62
C TYR A 115 9.39 4.77 -6.82
N ILE A 116 9.84 3.53 -6.58
CA ILE A 116 11.25 3.18 -6.72
C ILE A 116 11.63 3.02 -8.19
N PHE A 117 10.82 2.33 -8.99
CA PHE A 117 11.17 1.98 -10.38
C PHE A 117 10.73 3.00 -11.43
N MET A 118 9.87 3.96 -11.11
CA MET A 118 9.52 5.05 -12.05
C MET A 118 10.47 6.25 -11.99
N ARG A 119 11.48 6.21 -11.13
CA ARG A 119 12.54 7.22 -11.06
C ARG A 119 13.71 6.80 -11.95
N ASP A 120 14.67 7.70 -12.14
CA ASP A 120 15.94 7.30 -12.75
C ASP A 120 16.66 6.35 -11.79
N VAL A 121 16.82 5.09 -12.20
CA VAL A 121 17.32 4.02 -11.34
C VAL A 121 18.70 3.61 -11.83
N ASP A 122 19.68 3.65 -10.93
CA ASP A 122 20.99 3.08 -11.20
C ASP A 122 20.87 1.56 -11.22
N ALA A 123 21.00 0.99 -12.43
CA ALA A 123 20.94 -0.45 -12.63
C ALA A 123 22.07 -1.19 -11.90
N ASP A 124 23.13 -0.49 -11.49
CA ASP A 124 24.24 -1.07 -10.76
C ASP A 124 24.12 -1.03 -9.23
N ASP A 125 23.11 -0.34 -8.69
CA ASP A 125 22.83 -0.31 -7.26
C ASP A 125 22.39 -1.69 -6.74
N ASP A 126 23.15 -2.25 -5.80
CA ASP A 126 22.89 -3.55 -5.18
C ASP A 126 21.53 -3.62 -4.46
N LYS A 127 21.04 -2.52 -3.90
CA LYS A 127 19.70 -2.46 -3.27
C LYS A 127 18.61 -2.60 -4.31
N ILE A 128 18.77 -1.94 -5.46
CA ILE A 128 17.82 -2.02 -6.58
C ILE A 128 17.82 -3.42 -7.18
N LYS A 129 19.00 -4.01 -7.42
CA LYS A 129 19.13 -5.41 -7.88
C LYS A 129 18.46 -6.37 -6.91
N SER A 130 18.67 -6.18 -5.61
CA SER A 130 18.06 -7.00 -4.55
C SER A 130 16.55 -6.86 -4.52
N LEU A 131 16.03 -5.63 -4.62
CA LEU A 131 14.59 -5.35 -4.65
C LEU A 131 13.92 -5.97 -5.87
N ALA A 132 14.52 -5.82 -7.05
CA ALA A 132 14.03 -6.39 -8.30
C ALA A 132 13.96 -7.93 -8.22
N LYS A 133 14.99 -8.56 -7.65
CA LYS A 133 15.00 -10.02 -7.41
C LYS A 133 13.87 -10.45 -6.47
N LEU A 134 13.71 -9.78 -5.33
CA LEU A 134 12.64 -10.08 -4.37
C LEU A 134 11.24 -9.91 -4.98
N GLN A 135 11.04 -8.85 -5.78
CA GLN A 135 9.78 -8.64 -6.49
C GLN A 135 9.52 -9.76 -7.51
N HIS A 136 10.54 -10.15 -8.29
CA HIS A 136 10.43 -11.24 -9.24
C HIS A 136 10.01 -12.54 -8.55
N ASP A 137 10.72 -12.93 -7.51
CA ASP A 137 10.47 -14.17 -6.77
C ASP A 137 9.08 -14.15 -6.13
N TRP A 138 8.68 -13.02 -5.54
CA TRP A 138 7.34 -12.83 -4.99
C TRP A 138 6.25 -12.99 -6.05
N MET A 139 6.43 -12.41 -7.23
CA MET A 139 5.48 -12.49 -8.34
C MET A 139 5.38 -13.90 -8.92
N GLN A 140 6.51 -14.62 -9.05
CA GLN A 140 6.50 -16.02 -9.49
C GLN A 140 5.73 -16.91 -8.50
N LYS A 141 6.07 -16.85 -7.21
CA LYS A 141 5.35 -17.59 -6.16
C LYS A 141 3.87 -17.21 -6.11
N ARG A 142 3.54 -15.93 -6.30
CA ARG A 142 2.14 -15.47 -6.36
C ARG A 142 1.40 -16.04 -7.57
N ARG A 143 2.03 -16.06 -8.75
CA ARG A 143 1.47 -16.65 -9.98
C ARG A 143 1.17 -18.13 -9.77
N GLU A 144 2.12 -18.89 -9.23
CA GLU A 144 1.94 -20.31 -8.93
C GLU A 144 0.78 -20.53 -7.94
N ARG A 145 0.69 -19.75 -6.87
CA ARG A 145 -0.43 -19.83 -5.92
C ARG A 145 -1.78 -19.53 -6.56
N VAL A 146 -1.85 -18.52 -7.43
CA VAL A 146 -3.09 -18.16 -8.14
C VAL A 146 -3.50 -19.29 -9.06
N GLN A 147 -2.57 -19.85 -9.85
CA GLN A 147 -2.86 -20.97 -10.74
C GLN A 147 -3.32 -22.22 -9.97
N ASN A 148 -2.63 -22.57 -8.89
CA ASN A 148 -2.97 -23.72 -8.05
C ASN A 148 -4.31 -23.59 -7.32
N LYS A 149 -4.84 -22.36 -7.20
CA LYS A 149 -6.12 -22.06 -6.52
C LYS A 149 -7.09 -21.30 -7.42
N TYR A 150 -6.97 -21.46 -8.74
CA TYR A 150 -7.69 -20.67 -9.73
C TYR A 150 -9.20 -20.63 -9.45
N ASP A 151 -9.82 -21.80 -9.29
CA ASP A 151 -11.27 -21.93 -9.06
C ASP A 151 -11.72 -21.22 -7.77
N GLY A 152 -10.89 -21.25 -6.73
CA GLY A 152 -11.15 -20.55 -5.47
C GLY A 152 -11.09 -19.03 -5.62
N TYR A 153 -10.16 -18.53 -6.44
CA TYR A 153 -10.07 -17.11 -6.75
C TYR A 153 -11.21 -16.65 -7.67
N ALA A 154 -11.52 -17.40 -8.73
CA ALA A 154 -12.58 -17.07 -9.69
C ALA A 154 -13.94 -16.91 -8.97
N SER A 155 -14.31 -17.88 -8.13
CA SER A 155 -15.57 -17.84 -7.37
C SER A 155 -15.67 -16.70 -6.35
N THR A 156 -14.53 -16.15 -5.94
CA THR A 156 -14.49 -14.97 -5.06
C THR A 156 -14.56 -13.68 -5.87
N ILE A 157 -13.84 -13.60 -7.00
CA ILE A 157 -13.81 -12.44 -7.89
C ILE A 157 -15.20 -12.16 -8.47
N ASP A 158 -15.95 -13.18 -8.86
CA ASP A 158 -17.34 -13.03 -9.32
C ASP A 158 -18.27 -12.37 -8.29
N LYS A 159 -17.93 -12.49 -7.00
CA LYS A 159 -18.70 -11.89 -5.90
C LYS A 159 -18.22 -10.48 -5.56
N VAL A 160 -17.05 -10.06 -6.06
CA VAL A 160 -16.54 -8.71 -5.85
C VAL A 160 -17.24 -7.79 -6.84
N ARG A 161 -18.02 -6.84 -6.32
CA ARG A 161 -18.61 -5.79 -7.15
C ARG A 161 -17.50 -5.07 -7.92
N PRO A 162 -17.71 -4.70 -9.20
CA PRO A 162 -16.80 -3.82 -9.91
C PRO A 162 -16.47 -2.61 -9.03
N ILE A 163 -15.18 -2.32 -8.90
CA ILE A 163 -14.73 -1.12 -8.21
C ILE A 163 -15.18 0.04 -9.09
N ASP A 164 -16.30 0.65 -8.72
CA ASP A 164 -16.80 1.85 -9.36
C ASP A 164 -15.78 2.97 -9.14
N ARG A 165 -15.21 3.47 -10.24
CA ARG A 165 -14.21 4.54 -10.24
C ARG A 165 -14.86 5.92 -10.43
N THR A 166 -16.19 5.99 -10.48
CA THR A 166 -16.94 7.24 -10.61
C THR A 166 -17.30 7.81 -9.23
N ILE A 167 -16.28 8.07 -8.40
CA ILE A 167 -16.50 8.86 -7.18
C ILE A 167 -16.24 10.32 -7.54
N LEU A 168 -17.29 11.15 -7.46
CA LEU A 168 -17.15 12.59 -7.59
C LEU A 168 -16.31 13.11 -6.42
N SER A 169 -15.31 13.95 -6.72
CA SER A 169 -14.46 14.57 -5.70
C SER A 169 -15.20 15.58 -4.81
N SER A 170 -16.37 16.06 -5.25
CA SER A 170 -17.33 16.87 -4.49
C SER A 170 -18.75 16.60 -4.97
N TYR A 171 -19.73 16.69 -4.08
CA TYR A 171 -21.15 16.73 -4.43
C TYR A 171 -21.64 18.17 -4.67
N GLU A 172 -20.72 19.11 -4.82
CA GLU A 172 -20.98 20.53 -5.05
C GLU A 172 -20.27 20.97 -6.34
N ASN A 173 -21.00 21.66 -7.21
CA ASN A 173 -20.47 22.24 -8.44
C ASN A 173 -19.65 23.48 -8.11
N GLN A 174 -18.32 23.44 -8.26
CA GLN A 174 -17.44 24.56 -7.91
C GLN A 174 -17.65 25.84 -8.73
N SER A 175 -18.37 25.77 -9.86
CA SER A 175 -18.69 26.94 -10.68
C SER A 175 -20.01 27.60 -10.31
N THR A 176 -20.99 26.84 -9.80
CA THR A 176 -22.35 27.35 -9.52
C THR A 176 -22.75 27.29 -8.04
N GLY A 177 -22.06 26.49 -7.23
CA GLY A 177 -22.37 26.24 -5.82
C GLY A 177 -23.57 25.30 -5.59
N ASP A 178 -24.10 24.69 -6.65
CA ASP A 178 -25.26 23.80 -6.56
C ASP A 178 -24.85 22.36 -6.25
N ASP A 179 -25.74 21.64 -5.56
CA ASP A 179 -25.57 20.21 -5.29
C ASP A 179 -25.66 19.39 -6.60
N ILE A 180 -24.77 18.40 -6.74
CA ILE A 180 -24.72 17.50 -7.88
C ILE A 180 -25.60 16.28 -7.60
N GLU A 181 -26.71 16.16 -8.33
CA GLU A 181 -27.55 14.96 -8.34
C GLU A 181 -27.04 13.96 -9.39
N VAL A 182 -26.61 12.77 -8.95
CA VAL A 182 -26.17 11.69 -9.83
C VAL A 182 -27.32 10.73 -10.07
N VAL A 183 -27.94 10.83 -11.24
CA VAL A 183 -29.00 9.91 -11.70
C VAL A 183 -28.36 8.78 -12.49
N VAL A 184 -28.40 7.55 -11.96
CA VAL A 184 -27.96 6.34 -12.67
C VAL A 184 -29.20 5.65 -13.25
N ASP A 185 -29.56 5.98 -14.49
CA ASP A 185 -30.75 5.45 -15.17
C ASP A 185 -30.42 4.54 -16.37
N GLU A 186 -29.17 4.09 -16.48
CA GLU A 186 -28.73 3.21 -17.55
C GLU A 186 -28.25 1.87 -17.00
N THR A 187 -28.90 0.78 -17.45
CA THR A 187 -28.37 -0.57 -17.29
C THR A 187 -27.47 -0.87 -18.49
N ILE A 188 -26.17 -0.84 -18.29
CA ILE A 188 -25.20 -1.21 -19.33
C ILE A 188 -25.20 -2.73 -19.45
N GLU A 189 -25.59 -3.26 -20.62
CA GLU A 189 -25.47 -4.70 -20.90
C GLU A 189 -24.00 -5.14 -20.82
N LEU A 190 -23.75 -6.33 -20.26
CA LEU A 190 -22.41 -6.89 -20.19
C LEU A 190 -21.80 -6.92 -21.60
N PRO A 191 -20.61 -6.31 -21.82
CA PRO A 191 -20.00 -6.30 -23.13
C PRO A 191 -19.70 -7.74 -23.58
N GLN A 192 -20.14 -8.11 -24.78
CA GLN A 192 -19.79 -9.40 -25.37
C GLN A 192 -18.28 -9.43 -25.66
N GLU A 193 -17.56 -10.31 -24.97
CA GLU A 193 -16.16 -10.58 -25.24
C GLU A 193 -16.03 -11.24 -26.63
N THR A 194 -15.60 -10.46 -27.62
CA THR A 194 -15.31 -10.98 -28.97
C THR A 194 -13.80 -11.22 -29.07
N ILE A 195 -13.39 -12.48 -29.03
CA ILE A 195 -12.00 -12.87 -29.30
C ILE A 195 -11.77 -12.73 -30.81
N LEU A 196 -11.07 -11.68 -31.22
CA LEU A 196 -10.63 -11.52 -32.59
C LEU A 196 -9.36 -12.36 -32.81
N PRO A 197 -9.35 -13.33 -33.73
CA PRO A 197 -8.12 -14.03 -34.07
C PRO A 197 -7.13 -13.05 -34.67
N SER A 198 -5.88 -13.05 -34.17
CA SER A 198 -4.80 -12.23 -34.71
C SER A 198 -4.63 -12.56 -36.19
N GLN A 199 -4.86 -11.58 -37.07
CA GLN A 199 -4.50 -11.71 -38.47
C GLN A 199 -2.99 -11.92 -38.53
N SER A 200 -2.59 -13.09 -39.02
CA SER A 200 -1.20 -13.40 -39.33
C SER A 200 -0.72 -12.41 -40.39
N VAL A 201 0.39 -11.73 -40.14
CA VAL A 201 1.16 -11.00 -41.16
C VAL A 201 2.29 -11.90 -41.62
#